data_AF-A0A7W2NTI7-F1
#
_entry.id   AF-A0A7W2NTI7-F1
#
_cell.length_a   1.000
_cell.length_b   1.000
_cell.length_c   1.000
_cell.angle_alpha   90.00
_cell.angle_beta   90.00
_cell.angle_gamma   90.00
#
_symmetry.space_group_name_H-M   'P 1'
#
loop_
_entity.id
_entity.type
_entity.pdbx_description
1 polymer ?
#
loop_
_entity_poly.entity_id
_entity_poly.type
_entity_poly.pdbx_seq_one_letter_code
_entity_poly.pdbx_strand_id
1 'polypeptide(L)'
;MPRVLDNGSSALEVIAVANKVDFVDHSFSVFYSQPITVSASSLSLTNTSGFTVIKGNDDSNDIVLAGTTIVSGNVNIPVTFETSLNDTKLTVTPVSTLTSGQDYNYEVNSLAVKATEKLVDVNGDSLSFSIEDNSDTFDINDIRLDNNNYKTNGVIITPTNSAGDSSSPYNYNRDAYLYLPTSINALQTLSLRSVSITQDGVNSNSIRDFNLVRNGNPYNAYAIGLVQLAENETLIRDNLNISIEIGSAQLDSQKVYRTSTNEYMSDNLVGSENSMTFEYAYETKTGVVATGTLTIPVQ
;
A
#
# COMPACT_ATOMS: atom_id res chain seq x y z
N MET A 1 -4.24 -38.14 -30.17
CA MET A 1 -5.32 -38.04 -31.17
C MET A 1 -5.88 -36.63 -31.10
N PRO A 2 -6.16 -35.94 -32.23
CA PRO A 2 -6.86 -34.67 -32.20
C PRO A 2 -8.29 -34.92 -31.71
N ARG A 3 -8.75 -34.15 -30.71
CA ARG A 3 -10.11 -34.26 -30.19
C ARG A 3 -11.04 -33.46 -31.11
N VAL A 4 -12.06 -34.13 -31.64
CA VAL A 4 -13.14 -33.48 -32.40
C VAL A 4 -13.96 -32.66 -31.41
N LEU A 5 -14.12 -31.37 -31.69
CA LEU A 5 -15.06 -30.50 -30.98
C LEU A 5 -16.47 -30.84 -31.47
N ASP A 6 -17.29 -31.43 -30.60
CA ASP A 6 -18.72 -31.60 -30.86
C ASP A 6 -19.40 -30.22 -30.80
N ASN A 7 -19.95 -29.77 -31.93
CA ASN A 7 -20.70 -28.53 -32.10
C ASN A 7 -22.08 -28.52 -31.38
N GLY A 8 -22.20 -29.24 -30.26
CA GLY A 8 -23.47 -29.51 -29.57
C GLY A 8 -23.65 -28.84 -28.21
N SER A 9 -22.63 -28.16 -27.67
CA SER A 9 -22.72 -27.39 -26.42
C SER A 9 -21.99 -26.07 -26.59
N SER A 10 -22.72 -25.03 -26.99
CA SER A 10 -22.20 -23.72 -27.42
C SER A 10 -21.81 -22.78 -26.27
N ALA A 11 -21.42 -23.32 -25.11
CA ALA A 11 -20.94 -22.51 -24.01
C ALA A 11 -19.54 -21.97 -24.32
N LEU A 12 -19.28 -20.70 -24.01
CA LEU A 12 -17.92 -20.16 -24.01
C LEU A 12 -17.14 -20.88 -22.91
N GLU A 13 -15.97 -21.41 -23.25
CA GLU A 13 -15.08 -22.08 -22.30
C GLU A 13 -13.74 -21.36 -22.28
N VAL A 14 -13.14 -21.30 -21.09
CA VAL A 14 -11.80 -20.77 -20.89
C VAL A 14 -10.81 -21.88 -21.17
N ILE A 15 -9.98 -21.71 -22.19
CA ILE A 15 -8.98 -22.69 -22.62
C ILE A 15 -7.70 -22.55 -21.81
N ALA A 16 -7.28 -21.31 -21.56
CA ALA A 16 -6.10 -21.01 -20.77
C ALA A 16 -6.17 -19.59 -20.21
N VAL A 17 -5.68 -19.42 -18.99
CA VAL A 17 -5.54 -18.12 -18.32
C VAL A 17 -4.07 -17.91 -18.01
N ALA A 18 -3.55 -16.71 -18.25
CA ALA A 18 -2.21 -16.37 -17.81
C ALA A 18 -2.14 -16.41 -16.28
N ASN A 19 -1.17 -17.14 -15.73
CA ASN A 19 -0.95 -17.23 -14.28
C ASN A 19 -0.06 -16.11 -13.73
N LYS A 20 0.46 -15.26 -14.61
CA LYS A 20 1.29 -14.09 -14.34
C LYS A 20 0.99 -13.04 -15.40
N VAL A 21 1.18 -11.79 -15.03
CA VAL A 21 1.17 -10.68 -15.99
C VAL A 21 2.43 -10.68 -16.83
N ASP A 22 2.38 -10.04 -17.99
CA ASP A 22 3.58 -9.79 -18.81
C ASP A 22 4.60 -8.95 -18.03
N PHE A 23 5.89 -9.23 -18.19
CA PHE A 23 6.94 -8.57 -17.41
C PHE A 23 7.29 -7.16 -17.91
N VAL A 24 6.86 -6.79 -19.12
CA VAL A 24 7.15 -5.49 -19.75
C VAL A 24 6.02 -4.51 -19.47
N ASP A 25 4.78 -4.89 -19.77
CA ASP A 25 3.62 -4.00 -19.71
C ASP A 25 2.57 -4.39 -18.66
N HIS A 26 2.82 -5.48 -17.92
CA HIS A 26 1.90 -6.01 -16.91
C HIS A 26 0.53 -6.39 -17.47
N SER A 27 0.43 -6.69 -18.76
CA SER A 27 -0.80 -7.15 -19.37
C SER A 27 -1.22 -8.54 -18.89
N PHE A 28 -2.53 -8.77 -18.87
CA PHE A 28 -3.18 -10.02 -18.52
C PHE A 28 -3.83 -10.62 -19.77
N SER A 29 -3.64 -11.92 -20.01
CA SER A 29 -4.16 -12.60 -21.20
C SER A 29 -5.01 -13.82 -20.86
N VAL A 30 -6.13 -13.97 -21.57
CA VAL A 30 -7.05 -15.12 -21.46
C VAL A 30 -7.39 -15.67 -22.84
N PHE A 31 -7.43 -17.00 -22.97
CA PHE A 31 -7.77 -17.71 -24.18
C PHE A 31 -9.13 -18.40 -24.01
N TYR A 32 -10.00 -18.22 -25.01
CA TYR A 32 -11.35 -18.74 -25.03
C TYR A 32 -11.54 -19.76 -26.16
N SER A 33 -12.55 -20.62 -26.02
CA SER A 33 -12.87 -21.67 -26.98
C SER A 33 -13.48 -21.14 -28.28
N GLN A 34 -13.98 -19.90 -28.28
CA GLN A 34 -14.69 -19.28 -29.39
C GLN A 34 -14.39 -17.77 -29.47
N PRO A 35 -14.55 -17.15 -30.66
CA PRO A 35 -14.41 -15.71 -30.84
C PRO A 35 -15.33 -14.90 -29.92
N ILE A 36 -14.80 -13.87 -29.27
CA ILE A 36 -15.52 -13.02 -28.31
C ILE A 36 -15.70 -11.59 -28.81
N THR A 37 -16.63 -10.87 -28.19
CA THR A 37 -16.76 -9.42 -28.22
C THR A 37 -16.71 -8.91 -26.78
N VAL A 38 -15.91 -7.86 -26.55
CA VAL A 38 -15.55 -7.35 -25.23
C VAL A 38 -16.15 -5.96 -25.05
N SER A 39 -16.76 -5.72 -23.89
CA SER A 39 -17.12 -4.37 -23.44
C SER A 39 -16.04 -3.86 -22.49
N ALA A 40 -15.64 -2.60 -22.62
CA ALA A 40 -14.71 -1.97 -21.68
C ALA A 40 -15.23 -2.02 -20.23
N SER A 41 -16.55 -1.94 -20.04
CA SER A 41 -17.19 -2.03 -18.71
C SER A 41 -17.11 -3.42 -18.08
N SER A 42 -16.72 -4.45 -18.85
CA SER A 42 -16.55 -5.81 -18.36
C SER A 42 -15.12 -6.08 -17.87
N LEU A 43 -14.22 -5.11 -17.98
CA LEU A 43 -12.81 -5.27 -17.60
C LEU A 43 -12.50 -4.32 -16.46
N SER A 44 -11.80 -4.81 -15.46
CA SER A 44 -11.26 -3.98 -14.38
C SER A 44 -9.83 -4.36 -14.07
N LEU A 45 -9.07 -3.35 -13.65
CA LEU A 45 -7.82 -3.52 -12.93
C LEU A 45 -7.94 -2.65 -11.68
N THR A 46 -7.77 -3.27 -10.51
CA THR A 46 -7.92 -2.59 -9.23
C THR A 46 -6.62 -2.70 -8.46
N ASN A 47 -6.07 -1.57 -8.01
CA ASN A 47 -5.03 -1.57 -6.97
C ASN A 47 -5.71 -1.85 -5.63
N THR A 48 -5.52 -3.06 -5.10
CA THR A 48 -6.21 -3.57 -3.91
C THR A 48 -5.55 -3.13 -2.60
N SER A 49 -4.30 -2.67 -2.65
CA SER A 49 -3.58 -2.12 -1.51
C SER A 49 -3.61 -0.58 -1.45
N GLY A 50 -3.98 0.08 -2.54
CA GLY A 50 -4.12 1.53 -2.62
C GLY A 50 -5.46 2.06 -2.09
N PHE A 51 -5.49 3.36 -1.84
CA PHE A 51 -6.65 4.12 -1.42
C PHE A 51 -6.65 5.54 -2.00
N THR A 52 -7.81 6.18 -1.96
CA THR A 52 -8.01 7.59 -2.28
C THR A 52 -8.39 8.36 -1.02
N VAL A 53 -8.09 9.65 -1.00
CA VAL A 53 -8.42 10.56 0.11
C VAL A 53 -9.21 11.72 -0.49
N ILE A 54 -10.38 11.99 0.07
CA ILE A 54 -11.22 13.14 -0.29
C ILE A 54 -11.52 13.90 1.00
N LYS A 55 -10.92 15.08 1.16
CA LYS A 55 -11.22 15.98 2.27
C LYS A 55 -12.46 16.81 1.92
N GLY A 56 -13.28 17.15 2.91
CA GLY A 56 -14.54 17.88 2.71
C GLY A 56 -14.42 19.31 2.18
N ASN A 57 -13.21 19.76 1.85
CA ASN A 57 -12.94 21.02 1.17
C ASN A 57 -12.17 20.87 -0.15
N ASP A 58 -11.98 19.64 -0.64
CA ASP A 58 -11.26 19.40 -1.89
C ASP A 58 -12.10 19.78 -3.12
N ASP A 59 -13.40 19.48 -3.13
CA ASP A 59 -14.33 19.90 -4.20
C ASP A 59 -15.65 20.46 -3.65
N SER A 60 -15.97 21.70 -4.01
CA SER A 60 -17.23 22.36 -3.63
C SER A 60 -18.50 21.70 -4.18
N ASN A 61 -18.38 20.75 -5.12
CA ASN A 61 -19.50 20.05 -5.75
C ASN A 61 -19.66 18.61 -5.27
N ASP A 62 -18.76 18.11 -4.42
CA ASP A 62 -18.93 16.79 -3.82
C ASP A 62 -19.95 16.82 -2.66
N ILE A 63 -20.23 15.65 -2.10
CA ILE A 63 -21.17 15.49 -0.97
C ILE A 63 -20.44 15.32 0.37
N VAL A 64 -19.12 15.48 0.40
CA VAL A 64 -18.30 15.31 1.59
C VAL A 64 -18.42 16.58 2.43
N LEU A 65 -18.97 16.44 3.64
CA LEU A 65 -19.14 17.58 4.53
C LEU A 65 -17.78 18.11 4.98
N ALA A 66 -17.64 19.43 5.02
CA ALA A 66 -16.47 20.07 5.62
C ALA A 66 -16.29 19.61 7.08
N GLY A 67 -15.04 19.36 7.48
CA GLY A 67 -14.68 18.71 8.75
C GLY A 67 -14.74 17.18 8.70
N THR A 68 -14.99 16.60 7.52
CA THR A 68 -14.94 15.17 7.27
C THR A 68 -13.96 14.86 6.14
N THR A 69 -13.20 13.77 6.29
CA THR A 69 -12.39 13.16 5.25
C THR A 69 -12.84 11.73 5.00
N ILE A 70 -13.01 11.37 3.72
CA ILE A 70 -13.29 10.00 3.30
C ILE A 70 -12.00 9.39 2.78
N VAL A 71 -11.65 8.20 3.28
CA VAL A 71 -10.57 7.39 2.74
C VAL A 71 -11.17 6.09 2.21
N SER A 72 -11.12 5.92 0.89
CA SER A 72 -11.70 4.79 0.18
C SER A 72 -10.61 3.89 -0.40
N GLY A 73 -10.59 2.62 0.01
CA GLY A 73 -9.70 1.61 -0.55
C GLY A 73 -10.15 1.15 -1.94
N ASN A 74 -9.27 0.37 -2.59
CA ASN A 74 -9.44 -0.13 -3.96
C ASN A 74 -9.47 0.99 -5.00
N VAL A 75 -8.36 1.19 -5.70
CA VAL A 75 -8.24 2.23 -6.73
C VAL A 75 -8.34 1.60 -8.10
N ASN A 76 -9.38 1.97 -8.85
CA ASN A 76 -9.55 1.52 -10.23
C ASN A 76 -8.47 2.15 -11.13
N ILE A 77 -7.77 1.30 -11.87
CA ILE A 77 -6.76 1.68 -12.85
C ILE A 77 -7.37 1.52 -14.24
N PRO A 78 -7.35 2.57 -15.08
CA PRO A 78 -7.82 2.45 -16.45
C PRO A 78 -7.05 1.38 -17.23
N VAL A 79 -7.78 0.63 -18.07
CA VAL A 79 -7.22 -0.42 -18.93
C VAL A 79 -7.61 -0.21 -20.39
N THR A 80 -6.75 -0.68 -21.28
CA THR A 80 -7.07 -0.94 -22.69
C THR A 80 -7.12 -2.44 -22.93
N PHE A 81 -7.76 -2.84 -24.03
CA PHE A 81 -7.80 -4.24 -24.41
C PHE A 81 -7.68 -4.43 -25.91
N GLU A 82 -7.22 -5.60 -26.32
CA GLU A 82 -7.21 -6.06 -27.70
C GLU A 82 -7.61 -7.53 -27.78
N THR A 83 -8.12 -7.94 -28.96
CA THR A 83 -8.38 -9.33 -29.29
C THR A 83 -7.46 -9.80 -30.40
N SER A 84 -6.98 -11.04 -30.30
CA SER A 84 -6.10 -11.66 -31.30
C SER A 84 -6.42 -13.14 -31.48
N LEU A 85 -5.71 -13.80 -32.40
CA LEU A 85 -5.93 -15.22 -32.74
C LEU A 85 -7.39 -15.52 -33.12
N ASN A 86 -7.89 -14.79 -34.12
CA ASN A 86 -9.30 -14.84 -34.55
C ASN A 86 -10.28 -14.51 -33.42
N ASP A 87 -9.97 -13.47 -32.64
CA ASP A 87 -10.74 -12.99 -31.50
C ASP A 87 -10.95 -14.01 -30.37
N THR A 88 -10.09 -15.03 -30.27
CA THR A 88 -10.16 -16.04 -29.20
C THR A 88 -9.21 -15.76 -28.04
N LYS A 89 -8.27 -14.83 -28.21
CA LYS A 89 -7.39 -14.35 -27.13
C LYS A 89 -7.75 -12.91 -26.77
N LEU A 90 -8.05 -12.66 -25.51
CA LEU A 90 -8.16 -11.33 -24.90
C LEU A 90 -6.82 -10.97 -24.25
N THR A 91 -6.36 -9.74 -24.48
CA THR A 91 -5.26 -9.14 -23.72
C THR A 91 -5.72 -7.81 -23.15
N VAL A 92 -5.58 -7.64 -21.83
CA VAL A 92 -5.94 -6.43 -21.06
C VAL A 92 -4.66 -5.81 -20.54
N THR A 93 -4.47 -4.51 -20.76
CA THR A 93 -3.22 -3.79 -20.44
C THR A 93 -3.53 -2.54 -19.61
N PRO A 94 -2.77 -2.23 -18.55
CA PRO A 94 -2.94 -0.96 -17.84
C PRO A 94 -2.62 0.22 -18.77
N VAL A 95 -3.38 1.31 -18.67
CA VAL A 95 -3.10 2.54 -19.42
C VAL A 95 -1.88 3.28 -18.85
N SER A 96 -1.70 3.20 -17.54
CA SER A 96 -0.62 3.86 -16.80
C SER A 96 0.31 2.84 -16.16
N THR A 97 1.57 3.23 -15.98
CA THR A 97 2.54 2.45 -15.19
C THR A 97 1.98 2.17 -13.80
N LEU A 98 2.13 0.92 -13.35
CA LEU A 98 1.70 0.48 -12.02
C LEU A 98 2.75 0.86 -10.98
N THR A 99 2.28 1.30 -9.81
CA THR A 99 3.14 1.65 -8.68
C THR A 99 3.77 0.40 -8.08
N SER A 100 5.09 0.44 -7.89
CA SER A 100 5.85 -0.61 -7.21
C SER A 100 5.45 -0.80 -5.74
N GLY A 101 5.61 -2.03 -5.24
CA GLY A 101 5.28 -2.39 -3.87
C GLY A 101 3.78 -2.50 -3.57
N GLN A 102 2.93 -2.42 -4.60
CA GLN A 102 1.47 -2.47 -4.49
C GLN A 102 0.90 -3.77 -5.09
N ASP A 103 -0.31 -4.09 -4.66
CA ASP A 103 -1.05 -5.29 -5.02
C ASP A 103 -2.21 -4.94 -5.96
N TYR A 104 -2.40 -5.74 -6.99
CA TYR A 104 -3.37 -5.50 -8.05
C TYR A 104 -4.21 -6.74 -8.36
N ASN A 105 -5.40 -6.52 -8.90
CA ASN A 105 -6.30 -7.56 -9.34
C ASN A 105 -6.94 -7.20 -10.68
N TYR A 106 -6.75 -8.05 -11.68
CA TYR A 106 -7.53 -8.03 -12.91
C TYR A 106 -8.81 -8.84 -12.74
N GLU A 107 -9.92 -8.35 -13.28
CA GLU A 107 -11.16 -9.13 -13.42
C GLU A 107 -11.76 -8.93 -14.81
N VAL A 108 -12.27 -10.02 -15.37
CA VAL A 108 -13.10 -10.03 -16.57
C VAL A 108 -14.48 -10.53 -16.18
N ASN A 109 -15.49 -9.69 -16.31
CA ASN A 109 -16.82 -9.98 -15.77
C ASN A 109 -17.70 -10.77 -16.74
N SER A 110 -17.92 -10.22 -17.93
CA SER A 110 -18.80 -10.84 -18.92
C SER A 110 -18.37 -10.54 -20.35
N LEU A 111 -18.52 -11.53 -21.22
CA LEU A 111 -18.10 -11.48 -22.61
C LEU A 111 -19.24 -11.97 -23.52
N ALA A 112 -19.37 -11.41 -24.71
CA ALA A 112 -20.33 -11.90 -25.70
C ALA A 112 -19.67 -12.85 -26.68
N VAL A 113 -20.28 -14.00 -26.95
CA VAL A 113 -19.81 -14.92 -28.01
C VAL A 113 -20.17 -14.33 -29.36
N LYS A 114 -19.18 -14.06 -30.22
CA LYS A 114 -19.39 -13.32 -31.47
C LYS A 114 -20.36 -13.99 -32.45
N ALA A 115 -20.41 -15.32 -32.45
CA ALA A 115 -21.28 -16.08 -33.34
C ALA A 115 -22.77 -16.08 -32.91
N THR A 116 -23.06 -15.90 -31.61
CA THR A 116 -24.41 -16.03 -31.06
C THR A 116 -24.91 -14.76 -30.38
N GLU A 117 -24.02 -13.78 -30.19
CA GLU A 117 -24.22 -12.55 -29.43
C GLU A 117 -24.65 -12.78 -27.96
N LYS A 118 -24.56 -14.03 -27.50
CA LYS A 118 -24.94 -14.39 -26.13
C LYS A 118 -23.87 -13.91 -25.16
N LEU A 119 -24.30 -13.13 -24.17
CA LEU A 119 -23.47 -12.75 -23.03
C LEU A 119 -23.24 -13.96 -22.13
N VAL A 120 -22.00 -14.18 -21.75
CA VAL A 120 -21.55 -15.23 -20.84
C VAL A 120 -20.81 -14.56 -19.68
N ASP A 121 -21.21 -14.91 -18.47
CA ASP A 121 -20.50 -14.55 -17.25
C ASP A 121 -19.19 -15.35 -17.17
N VAL A 122 -18.08 -14.63 -17.04
CA VAL A 122 -16.73 -15.15 -16.92
C VAL A 122 -16.01 -14.57 -15.70
N ASN A 123 -16.73 -14.10 -14.67
CA ASN A 123 -16.19 -13.47 -13.45
C ASN A 123 -15.04 -14.25 -12.75
N GLY A 124 -14.83 -15.53 -13.07
CA GLY A 124 -13.70 -16.33 -12.60
C GLY A 124 -12.37 -16.08 -13.35
N ASP A 125 -12.40 -15.30 -14.42
CA ASP A 125 -11.23 -14.92 -15.22
C ASP A 125 -10.55 -13.72 -14.58
N SER A 126 -9.78 -14.00 -13.54
CA SER A 126 -9.08 -13.00 -12.76
C SER A 126 -7.62 -13.37 -12.53
N LEU A 127 -6.83 -12.35 -12.21
CA LEU A 127 -5.44 -12.52 -11.81
C LEU A 127 -5.06 -11.48 -10.77
N SER A 128 -4.74 -11.96 -9.57
CA SER A 128 -4.09 -11.15 -8.54
C SER A 128 -2.58 -11.24 -8.66
N PHE A 129 -1.89 -10.11 -8.53
CA PHE A 129 -0.43 -10.02 -8.63
C PHE A 129 0.10 -8.81 -7.85
N SER A 130 1.39 -8.81 -7.54
CA SER A 130 2.07 -7.70 -6.88
C SER A 130 3.16 -7.15 -7.80
N ILE A 131 3.35 -5.82 -7.79
CA ILE A 131 4.53 -5.22 -8.41
C ILE A 131 5.65 -5.20 -7.39
N GLU A 132 6.75 -5.89 -7.68
CA GLU A 132 7.90 -5.88 -6.78
C GLU A 132 8.52 -4.48 -6.68
N ASP A 133 8.80 -4.05 -5.45
CA ASP A 133 9.57 -2.84 -5.18
C ASP A 133 11.06 -3.17 -5.17
N ASN A 134 11.65 -3.15 -6.36
CA ASN A 134 13.08 -3.44 -6.60
C ASN A 134 13.87 -2.20 -7.04
N SER A 135 13.22 -1.04 -7.20
CA SER A 135 13.88 0.18 -7.70
C SER A 135 14.54 1.01 -6.62
N ASP A 136 14.06 0.90 -5.38
CA ASP A 136 14.43 1.84 -4.35
C ASP A 136 15.62 1.33 -3.52
N THR A 137 16.67 2.14 -3.48
CA THR A 137 17.83 1.87 -2.62
C THR A 137 17.42 2.10 -1.18
N PHE A 138 17.48 1.05 -0.36
CA PHE A 138 17.23 1.17 1.07
C PHE A 138 18.30 2.04 1.76
N ASP A 139 17.85 3.06 2.50
CA ASP A 139 18.68 3.81 3.45
C ASP A 139 18.17 3.55 4.87
N ILE A 140 19.07 3.14 5.76
CA ILE A 140 18.77 2.94 7.18
C ILE A 140 18.29 4.23 7.86
N ASN A 141 18.75 5.39 7.35
CA ASN A 141 18.37 6.70 7.85
C ASN A 141 16.97 7.12 7.41
N ASP A 142 16.22 6.30 6.66
CA ASP A 142 14.81 6.54 6.33
C ASP A 142 13.84 5.95 7.36
N ILE A 143 14.34 5.15 8.32
CA ILE A 143 13.51 4.69 9.44
C ILE A 143 13.17 5.90 10.32
N ARG A 144 11.89 5.99 10.71
CA ARG A 144 11.36 7.06 11.58
C ARG A 144 10.81 6.47 12.86
N LEU A 145 10.79 7.28 13.93
CA LEU A 145 10.16 6.97 15.21
C LEU A 145 9.13 8.05 15.47
N ASP A 146 7.88 7.68 15.70
CA ASP A 146 6.77 8.63 15.79
C ASP A 146 5.72 8.09 16.77
N ASN A 147 5.15 8.97 17.59
CA ASN A 147 4.16 8.65 18.61
C ASN A 147 2.70 8.94 18.16
N ASN A 148 2.54 9.49 16.96
CA ASN A 148 1.28 9.81 16.31
C ASN A 148 0.38 10.72 17.15
N ASN A 149 0.93 11.74 17.80
CA ASN A 149 0.18 12.64 18.68
C ASN A 149 -0.31 13.93 18.00
N TYR A 150 -0.28 14.01 16.66
CA TYR A 150 -0.65 15.18 15.85
C TYR A 150 0.29 16.39 15.97
N LYS A 151 1.44 16.21 16.61
CA LYS A 151 2.47 17.22 16.76
C LYS A 151 3.81 16.66 16.31
N THR A 152 4.72 17.58 15.99
CA THR A 152 6.12 17.26 15.83
C THR A 152 6.98 18.40 16.30
N ASN A 153 7.99 18.07 17.11
CA ASN A 153 8.82 19.06 17.80
C ASN A 153 7.97 20.13 18.52
N GLY A 154 6.81 19.74 19.06
CA GLY A 154 5.92 20.63 19.80
C GLY A 154 5.01 21.53 18.95
N VAL A 155 5.13 21.45 17.61
CA VAL A 155 4.31 22.18 16.65
C VAL A 155 3.19 21.26 16.12
N ILE A 156 1.99 21.80 15.91
CA ILE A 156 0.86 21.04 15.36
C ILE A 156 1.14 20.73 13.88
N ILE A 157 0.99 19.47 13.47
CA ILE A 157 1.22 19.02 12.08
C ILE A 157 0.18 19.61 11.15
N THR A 158 -1.11 19.40 11.47
CA THR A 158 -2.25 19.90 10.68
C THR A 158 -3.10 20.84 11.54
N PRO A 159 -2.89 22.17 11.44
CA PRO A 159 -3.46 23.14 12.39
C PRO A 159 -4.95 23.43 12.19
N THR A 160 -5.52 23.08 11.04
CA THR A 160 -6.94 23.29 10.71
C THR A 160 -7.51 22.07 10.03
N ASN A 161 -8.73 21.68 10.38
CA ASN A 161 -9.46 20.64 9.66
C ASN A 161 -10.00 21.16 8.31
N SER A 162 -10.65 20.29 7.54
CA SER A 162 -11.25 20.63 6.26
C SER A 162 -12.42 21.64 6.36
N ALA A 163 -12.98 21.91 7.54
CA ALA A 163 -13.93 23.01 7.77
C ALA A 163 -13.27 24.37 8.03
N GLY A 164 -11.94 24.40 8.19
CA GLY A 164 -11.20 25.60 8.60
C GLY A 164 -11.20 25.84 10.11
N ASP A 165 -11.76 24.92 10.89
CA ASP A 165 -11.73 25.01 12.36
C ASP A 165 -10.33 24.67 12.87
N SER A 166 -9.83 25.47 13.81
CA SER A 166 -8.52 25.25 14.43
C SER A 166 -8.49 23.94 15.22
N SER A 167 -7.43 23.17 15.02
CA SER A 167 -7.09 22.00 15.84
C SER A 167 -6.24 22.42 17.03
N SER A 168 -6.33 21.70 18.15
CA SER A 168 -5.52 21.98 19.34
C SER A 168 -5.12 20.70 20.07
N PRO A 169 -4.37 19.80 19.41
CA PRO A 169 -3.90 18.57 20.03
C PRO A 169 -2.94 18.85 21.19
N TYR A 170 -3.05 18.03 22.22
CA TYR A 170 -2.12 18.02 23.34
C TYR A 170 -0.86 17.24 22.98
N ASN A 171 0.30 17.68 23.49
CA ASN A 171 1.54 16.88 23.44
C ASN A 171 1.57 15.91 24.61
N TYR A 172 0.84 14.81 24.51
CA TYR A 172 0.89 13.73 25.50
C TYR A 172 1.75 12.59 24.98
N ASN A 173 2.33 11.84 25.91
CA ASN A 173 3.00 10.61 25.59
C ASN A 173 2.01 9.67 24.90
N ARG A 174 2.47 8.97 23.87
CA ARG A 174 1.74 7.92 23.16
C ARG A 174 2.68 6.76 22.86
N ASP A 175 2.12 5.63 22.46
CA ASP A 175 2.92 4.51 21.97
C ASP A 175 3.77 4.98 20.78
N ALA A 176 5.09 4.82 20.90
CA ALA A 176 6.03 5.12 19.84
C ALA A 176 6.12 3.92 18.88
N TYR A 177 6.18 4.22 17.60
CA TYR A 177 6.26 3.22 16.54
C TYR A 177 7.45 3.49 15.64
N LEU A 178 8.12 2.42 15.23
CA LEU A 178 9.07 2.47 14.13
C LEU A 178 8.29 2.41 12.82
N TYR A 179 8.57 3.36 11.95
CA TYR A 179 8.08 3.40 10.59
C TYR A 179 9.22 3.14 9.64
N LEU A 180 8.99 2.22 8.71
CA LEU A 180 9.95 1.77 7.73
C LEU A 180 9.46 2.10 6.32
N PRO A 181 10.36 2.56 5.44
CA PRO A 181 10.04 2.82 4.04
C PRO A 181 9.70 1.52 3.30
N THR A 182 9.02 1.63 2.15
CA THR A 182 8.74 0.45 1.30
C THR A 182 10.00 -0.18 0.73
N SER A 183 11.10 0.57 0.63
CA SER A 183 12.41 0.10 0.20
C SER A 183 12.99 -1.04 1.05
N ILE A 184 12.42 -1.34 2.24
CA ILE A 184 12.77 -2.57 2.97
C ILE A 184 12.48 -3.85 2.17
N ASN A 185 11.61 -3.78 1.15
CA ASN A 185 11.34 -4.89 0.24
C ASN A 185 12.57 -5.25 -0.62
N ALA A 186 13.56 -4.37 -0.76
CA ALA A 186 14.83 -4.67 -1.41
C ALA A 186 15.80 -5.48 -0.51
N LEU A 187 15.44 -5.70 0.76
CA LEU A 187 16.28 -6.38 1.74
C LEU A 187 16.00 -7.88 1.81
N GLN A 188 17.06 -8.66 2.03
CA GLN A 188 17.02 -10.07 2.40
C GLN A 188 16.78 -10.22 3.91
N THR A 189 17.44 -9.39 4.73
CA THR A 189 17.26 -9.32 6.18
C THR A 189 17.39 -7.88 6.70
N LEU A 190 16.69 -7.57 7.79
CA LEU A 190 16.85 -6.34 8.56
C LEU A 190 16.51 -6.65 10.01
N SER A 191 17.49 -6.42 10.89
CA SER A 191 17.33 -6.53 12.34
C SER A 191 17.79 -5.24 13.00
N LEU A 192 17.00 -4.75 13.94
CA LEU A 192 17.37 -3.68 14.87
C LEU A 192 17.41 -4.26 16.29
N ARG A 193 18.34 -3.79 17.10
CA ARG A 193 18.38 -4.04 18.54
C ARG A 193 18.38 -2.69 19.23
N SER A 194 17.32 -2.38 19.97
CA SER A 194 17.36 -1.24 20.91
C SER A 194 18.51 -1.49 21.90
N VAL A 195 19.30 -0.45 22.15
CA VAL A 195 20.38 -0.46 23.15
C VAL A 195 20.17 0.59 24.24
N SER A 196 19.51 1.71 23.92
CA SER A 196 19.14 2.73 24.90
C SER A 196 17.91 3.51 24.49
N ILE A 197 17.17 4.00 25.49
CA ILE A 197 16.05 4.92 25.31
C ILE A 197 16.38 6.18 26.12
N THR A 198 16.14 7.34 25.52
CA THR A 198 16.12 8.61 26.23
C THR A 198 14.68 9.06 26.34
N GLN A 199 14.19 9.25 27.55
CA GLN A 199 12.85 9.77 27.86
C GLN A 199 12.98 11.01 28.73
N ASP A 200 12.43 12.13 28.28
CA ASP A 200 12.52 13.43 28.95
C ASP A 200 13.95 13.78 29.39
N GLY A 201 14.92 13.56 28.50
CA GLY A 201 16.34 13.81 28.73
C GLY A 201 17.08 12.77 29.59
N VAL A 202 16.37 11.78 30.15
CA VAL A 202 16.97 10.70 30.95
C VAL A 202 17.23 9.47 30.08
N ASN A 203 18.50 9.11 29.94
CA ASN A 203 18.90 7.91 29.21
C ASN A 203 18.88 6.66 30.10
N SER A 204 18.38 5.56 29.55
CA SER A 204 18.36 4.24 30.18
C SER A 204 18.68 3.15 29.16
N ASN A 205 19.24 2.05 29.64
CA ASN A 205 19.48 0.87 28.81
C ASN A 205 18.14 0.21 28.46
N SER A 206 17.96 -0.14 27.19
CA SER A 206 16.81 -0.91 26.72
C SER A 206 17.34 -1.94 25.75
N ILE A 207 17.06 -3.22 25.99
CA ILE A 207 17.52 -4.30 25.11
C ILE A 207 16.29 -5.00 24.57
N ARG A 208 15.99 -4.73 23.29
CA ARG A 208 14.88 -5.36 22.58
C ARG A 208 15.25 -5.58 21.13
N ASP A 209 15.06 -6.80 20.66
CA ASP A 209 15.31 -7.19 19.28
C ASP A 209 14.05 -7.00 18.41
N PHE A 210 14.26 -6.42 17.23
CA PHE A 210 13.27 -6.24 16.18
C PHE A 210 13.80 -6.93 14.93
N ASN A 211 13.12 -7.96 14.47
CA ASN A 211 13.40 -8.59 13.18
C ASN A 211 12.33 -8.11 12.21
N LEU A 212 12.71 -7.23 11.28
CA LEU A 212 11.80 -6.41 10.47
C LEU A 212 11.72 -6.91 9.02
N VAL A 213 12.78 -7.56 8.54
CA VAL A 213 12.78 -8.31 7.28
C VAL A 213 13.43 -9.67 7.51
N ARG A 214 12.78 -10.71 7.00
CA ARG A 214 13.25 -12.11 7.09
C ARG A 214 13.02 -12.81 5.76
N ASN A 215 14.08 -13.42 5.23
CA ASN A 215 14.04 -14.18 3.97
C ASN A 215 13.45 -13.37 2.81
N GLY A 216 13.84 -12.11 2.67
CA GLY A 216 13.38 -11.25 1.57
C GLY A 216 12.00 -10.62 1.76
N ASN A 217 11.36 -10.81 2.91
CA ASN A 217 9.99 -10.39 3.18
C ASN A 217 9.88 -9.58 4.49
N PRO A 218 9.04 -8.52 4.53
CA PRO A 218 8.70 -7.85 5.79
C PRO A 218 8.21 -8.86 6.85
N TYR A 219 8.68 -8.73 8.08
CA TYR A 219 8.40 -9.62 9.19
C TYR A 219 8.15 -8.79 10.45
N ASN A 220 7.05 -9.05 11.18
CA ASN A 220 6.64 -8.25 12.36
C ASN A 220 6.57 -6.73 12.11
N ALA A 221 6.36 -6.33 10.85
CA ALA A 221 6.13 -4.96 10.41
C ALA A 221 4.89 -4.98 9.53
N TYR A 222 3.89 -4.18 9.89
CA TYR A 222 2.57 -4.21 9.27
C TYR A 222 2.42 -3.06 8.28
N ALA A 223 1.90 -3.36 7.09
CA ALA A 223 1.59 -2.33 6.11
C ALA A 223 0.42 -1.45 6.60
N ILE A 224 0.61 -0.14 6.54
CA ILE A 224 -0.40 0.86 6.88
C ILE A 224 -0.31 2.05 5.92
N GLY A 225 -1.36 2.84 5.86
CA GLY A 225 -1.39 4.13 5.16
C GLY A 225 -1.25 5.28 6.13
N LEU A 226 -0.74 6.39 5.62
CA LEU A 226 -0.57 7.64 6.34
C LEU A 226 -1.39 8.73 5.65
N VAL A 227 -2.20 9.44 6.42
CA VAL A 227 -2.96 10.60 5.95
C VAL A 227 -2.94 11.68 7.03
N GLN A 228 -2.15 12.72 6.85
CA GLN A 228 -2.05 13.83 7.81
C GLN A 228 -3.37 14.61 7.85
N LEU A 229 -4.08 14.46 8.97
CA LEU A 229 -5.33 15.15 9.26
C LEU A 229 -5.21 15.93 10.57
N ALA A 230 -6.07 16.92 10.75
CA ALA A 230 -6.21 17.58 12.05
C ALA A 230 -6.82 16.60 13.07
N GLU A 231 -6.49 16.73 14.36
CA GLU A 231 -7.02 15.84 15.41
C GLU A 231 -8.56 15.85 15.48
N ASN A 232 -9.16 16.99 15.14
CA ASN A 232 -10.60 17.22 15.10
C ASN A 232 -11.24 16.95 13.70
N GLU A 233 -10.53 16.28 12.79
CA GLU A 233 -11.08 15.83 11.51
C GLU A 233 -11.89 14.54 11.71
N THR A 234 -13.11 14.48 11.18
CA THR A 234 -13.88 13.24 11.18
C THR A 234 -13.40 12.34 10.05
N LEU A 235 -12.96 11.12 10.35
CA LEU A 235 -12.50 10.16 9.35
C LEU A 235 -13.54 9.07 9.06
N ILE A 236 -14.00 9.02 7.81
CA ILE A 236 -14.80 7.91 7.27
C ILE A 236 -13.89 6.98 6.49
N ARG A 237 -13.99 5.69 6.80
CA ARG A 237 -13.21 4.62 6.15
C ARG A 237 -14.16 3.77 5.32
N ASP A 238 -13.88 3.64 4.03
CA ASP A 238 -14.69 2.86 3.10
C ASP A 238 -13.84 1.84 2.36
N ASN A 239 -14.28 0.59 2.34
CA ASN A 239 -13.66 -0.51 1.59
C ASN A 239 -12.11 -0.62 1.72
N LEU A 240 -11.57 -0.31 2.90
CA LEU A 240 -10.13 -0.31 3.15
C LEU A 240 -9.62 -1.68 3.57
N ASN A 241 -8.57 -2.13 2.89
CA ASN A 241 -7.83 -3.36 3.23
C ASN A 241 -6.64 -3.10 4.17
N ILE A 242 -6.34 -1.82 4.47
CA ILE A 242 -5.17 -1.41 5.24
C ILE A 242 -5.60 -0.44 6.35
N SER A 243 -4.88 -0.43 7.48
CA SER A 243 -5.11 0.55 8.54
C SER A 243 -4.55 1.91 8.16
N ILE A 244 -5.23 3.00 8.54
CA ILE A 244 -4.78 4.37 8.31
C ILE A 244 -4.42 5.04 9.62
N GLU A 245 -3.21 5.59 9.68
CA GLU A 245 -2.74 6.49 10.74
C GLU A 245 -2.90 7.95 10.30
N ILE A 246 -3.36 8.80 11.21
CA ILE A 246 -3.69 10.20 10.89
C ILE A 246 -2.98 11.24 11.75
N GLY A 247 -2.37 10.82 12.86
CA GLY A 247 -1.64 11.71 13.76
C GLY A 247 -0.14 11.74 13.55
N SER A 248 0.37 11.06 12.51
CA SER A 248 1.81 10.92 12.26
C SER A 248 2.43 12.19 11.64
N ALA A 249 3.66 12.49 12.05
CA ALA A 249 4.51 13.55 11.48
C ALA A 249 5.03 13.22 10.07
N GLN A 250 4.89 11.97 9.63
CA GLN A 250 5.31 11.52 8.32
C GLN A 250 4.33 11.96 7.22
N LEU A 251 4.87 12.16 6.02
CA LEU A 251 4.11 12.54 4.84
C LEU A 251 3.05 11.50 4.50
N ASP A 252 1.96 11.98 3.88
CA ASP A 252 0.92 11.13 3.30
C ASP A 252 1.54 10.04 2.42
N SER A 253 1.14 8.80 2.69
CA SER A 253 1.65 7.64 1.98
C SER A 253 0.61 6.56 1.91
N GLN A 254 0.52 5.94 0.74
CA GLN A 254 -0.34 4.80 0.49
C GLN A 254 0.11 3.55 1.26
N LYS A 255 1.41 3.45 1.55
CA LYS A 255 1.99 2.28 2.20
C LYS A 255 3.30 2.65 2.87
N VAL A 256 3.38 2.35 4.15
CA VAL A 256 4.62 2.24 4.94
C VAL A 256 4.50 0.99 5.81
N TYR A 257 5.62 0.49 6.34
CA TYR A 257 5.57 -0.59 7.33
C TYR A 257 5.75 -0.02 8.73
N ARG A 258 4.95 -0.50 9.68
CA ARG A 258 4.97 -0.03 11.08
C ARG A 258 5.16 -1.19 12.05
N THR A 259 5.95 -0.96 13.09
CA THR A 259 6.05 -1.87 14.25
C THR A 259 6.07 -1.10 15.57
N SER A 260 5.49 -1.67 16.62
CA SER A 260 5.44 -1.06 17.96
C SER A 260 6.77 -1.19 18.69
N THR A 261 7.28 -0.08 19.24
CA THR A 261 8.45 -0.13 20.14
C THR A 261 8.06 -0.53 21.56
N ASN A 262 6.75 -0.52 21.88
CA ASN A 262 6.19 -0.70 23.23
C ASN A 262 6.68 0.36 24.24
N GLU A 263 7.13 1.51 23.74
CA GLU A 263 7.56 2.64 24.56
C GLU A 263 6.52 3.75 24.50
N TYR A 264 6.28 4.41 25.62
CA TYR A 264 5.29 5.48 25.72
C TYR A 264 6.00 6.84 25.83
N MET A 265 6.11 7.57 24.71
CA MET A 265 6.99 8.74 24.59
C MET A 265 6.24 9.95 24.02
N SER A 266 6.62 11.14 24.47
CA SER A 266 6.19 12.43 23.89
C SER A 266 7.14 12.85 22.77
N ASP A 267 6.83 13.96 22.07
CA ASP A 267 7.72 14.53 21.06
C ASP A 267 9.13 14.75 21.61
N ASN A 268 10.12 14.61 20.73
CA ASN A 268 11.45 15.10 21.03
C ASN A 268 11.45 16.64 21.08
N LEU A 269 11.76 17.22 22.24
CA LEU A 269 11.85 18.66 22.43
C LEU A 269 13.22 19.05 23.00
N VAL A 270 13.65 20.28 22.75
CA VAL A 270 14.85 20.84 23.39
C VAL A 270 14.62 20.89 24.91
N GLY A 271 15.47 20.21 25.67
CA GLY A 271 15.35 20.10 27.13
C GLY A 271 14.36 19.06 27.64
N SER A 272 13.74 18.29 26.74
CA SER A 272 12.94 17.09 27.02
C SER A 272 13.15 16.09 25.89
N GLU A 273 14.38 15.63 25.74
CA GLU A 273 14.77 14.79 24.61
C GLU A 273 14.12 13.40 24.72
N ASN A 274 13.54 12.95 23.60
CA ASN A 274 12.87 11.67 23.48
C ASN A 274 13.41 10.95 22.24
N SER A 275 14.11 9.83 22.43
CA SER A 275 14.76 9.10 21.32
C SER A 275 15.03 7.65 21.67
N MET A 276 15.21 6.81 20.66
CA MET A 276 15.71 5.45 20.81
C MET A 276 16.99 5.25 20.00
N THR A 277 17.97 4.58 20.59
CA THR A 277 19.21 4.18 19.90
C THR A 277 19.17 2.69 19.61
N PHE A 278 19.49 2.34 18.37
CA PHE A 278 19.51 0.99 17.87
C PHE A 278 20.89 0.61 17.34
N GLU A 279 21.32 -0.62 17.59
CA GLU A 279 22.24 -1.32 16.71
C GLU A 279 21.44 -1.90 15.54
N TYR A 280 21.99 -1.86 14.32
CA TYR A 280 21.33 -2.44 13.15
C TYR A 280 22.25 -3.39 12.39
N ALA A 281 21.62 -4.34 11.71
CA ALA A 281 22.24 -5.18 10.70
C ALA A 281 21.23 -5.44 9.57
N TYR A 282 21.65 -5.28 8.32
CA TYR A 282 20.84 -5.64 7.17
C TYR A 282 21.66 -6.27 6.05
N GLU A 283 20.98 -7.05 5.22
CA GLU A 283 21.50 -7.60 3.97
C GLU A 283 20.51 -7.28 2.86
N THR A 284 20.98 -6.75 1.73
CA THR A 284 20.15 -6.53 0.53
C THR A 284 19.94 -7.85 -0.22
N LYS A 285 18.89 -7.95 -1.06
CA LYS A 285 18.69 -9.11 -1.95
C LYS A 285 19.83 -9.32 -2.95
N THR A 286 20.65 -8.28 -3.18
CA THR A 286 21.86 -8.32 -3.99
C THR A 286 23.13 -8.72 -3.22
N GLY A 287 23.02 -8.98 -1.91
CA GLY A 287 24.11 -9.47 -1.06
C GLY A 287 24.97 -8.37 -0.40
N VAL A 288 24.54 -7.11 -0.40
CA VAL A 288 25.22 -6.03 0.32
C VAL A 288 24.85 -6.12 1.79
N VAL A 289 25.87 -6.20 2.67
CA VAL A 289 25.68 -6.26 4.12
C VAL A 289 26.15 -4.96 4.75
N ALA A 290 25.38 -4.44 5.69
CA ALA A 290 25.79 -3.30 6.51
C ALA A 290 25.35 -3.46 7.96
N THR A 291 26.15 -2.91 8.87
CA THR A 291 25.87 -2.85 10.30
C THR A 291 26.25 -1.48 10.84
N GLY A 292 25.70 -1.12 11.99
CA GLY A 292 26.02 0.15 12.63
C GLY A 292 25.10 0.47 13.78
N THR A 293 25.05 1.74 14.12
CA THR A 293 24.19 2.30 15.17
C THR A 293 23.45 3.52 14.65
N LEU A 294 22.20 3.69 15.07
CA LEU A 294 21.37 4.83 14.70
C LEU A 294 20.57 5.29 15.93
N THR A 295 20.54 6.59 16.19
CA THR A 295 19.65 7.20 17.18
C THR A 295 18.54 7.93 16.44
N ILE A 296 17.29 7.56 16.73
CA ILE A 296 16.11 8.10 16.09
C ILE A 296 15.33 8.91 17.14
N PRO A 297 15.18 10.24 16.97
CA PRO A 297 14.32 11.04 17.83
C PRO A 297 12.84 10.71 17.56
N VAL A 298 12.01 10.82 18.59
CA VAL A 298 10.55 10.75 18.43
C VAL A 298 10.10 12.01 17.69
N GLN A 299 9.43 11.80 16.56
CA GLN A 299 8.81 12.85 15.77
C GLN A 299 7.41 13.16 16.25
#